data_AF-A0ABD0R8E5-F1
#
_entry.id   AF-A0ABD0R8E5-F1
#
_cell.length_a   1.000
_cell.length_b   1.000
_cell.length_c   1.000
_cell.angle_alpha   90.00
_cell.angle_beta   90.00
_cell.angle_gamma   90.00
#
_symmetry.space_group_name_H-M   'P 1'
#
loop_
_entity.id
_entity.type
_entity.pdbx_description
1 polymer ?
#
loop_
_entity_poly.entity_id
_entity_poly.type
_entity_poly.pdbx_seq_one_letter_code
_entity_poly.pdbx_strand_id
1 'polypeptide(L)' 'MRDCELAPGVNRDLARRVRNVNGITQHKQVLRNDIKLAAKLIHALDDRERLWSHKPREETLTLE' A
#
# COMPACT_ATOMS: atom_id res chain seq x y z
N MET A 1 -9.47 22.65 -15.76
CA MET A 1 -10.24 22.17 -16.92
C MET A 1 -11.20 23.29 -17.29
N ARG A 2 -10.92 24.03 -18.36
CA ARG A 2 -11.81 25.12 -18.81
C ARG A 2 -12.39 24.68 -20.15
N ASP A 3 -13.71 24.83 -20.26
CA ASP A 3 -14.55 24.63 -21.45
C ASP A 3 -14.90 23.20 -21.88
N CYS A 4 -14.75 22.19 -21.01
CA CYS A 4 -15.27 20.82 -21.24
C CYS A 4 -16.37 20.45 -20.24
N GLU A 5 -17.52 19.98 -20.73
CA GLU A 5 -18.54 19.30 -19.93
C GLU A 5 -18.03 17.92 -19.49
N LEU A 6 -18.11 17.60 -18.19
CA LEU A 6 -17.54 16.38 -17.60
C LEU A 6 -18.48 15.17 -17.58
N ALA A 7 -19.80 15.39 -17.63
CA ALA A 7 -20.84 14.37 -17.51
C ALA A 7 -20.56 13.31 -16.41
N PRO A 8 -20.49 13.71 -15.11
CA PRO A 8 -20.11 12.79 -14.05
C PRO A 8 -21.19 11.72 -13.83
N GLY A 9 -20.77 10.45 -13.80
CA GLY A 9 -21.60 9.33 -13.36
C GLY A 9 -21.52 9.11 -11.86
N VAL A 10 -22.57 8.53 -11.27
CA VAL A 10 -22.56 8.11 -9.86
C VAL A 10 -21.65 6.89 -9.72
N ASN A 11 -20.60 7.00 -8.89
CA ASN A 11 -19.73 5.87 -8.58
C ASN A 11 -20.51 4.83 -7.75
N ARG A 12 -20.62 3.59 -8.25
CA ARG A 12 -21.32 2.51 -7.56
C ARG A 12 -20.40 1.82 -6.57
N ASP A 13 -21.00 1.26 -5.54
CA ASP A 13 -20.27 0.51 -4.53
C ASP A 13 -19.62 -0.77 -5.09
N LEU A 14 -18.52 -1.18 -4.46
CA LEU A 14 -17.82 -2.41 -4.80
C LEU A 14 -18.65 -3.64 -4.37
N ALA A 15 -19.29 -4.30 -5.34
CA ALA A 15 -20.15 -5.46 -5.08
C ALA A 15 -19.41 -6.68 -4.48
N ARG A 16 -18.15 -6.92 -4.86
CA ARG A 16 -17.35 -8.06 -4.36
C ARG A 16 -15.90 -7.66 -4.09
N ARG A 17 -15.63 -7.25 -2.84
CA ARG A 17 -14.29 -6.83 -2.38
C ARG A 17 -13.33 -8.02 -2.19
N VAL A 18 -13.83 -9.16 -1.70
CA VAL A 18 -13.04 -10.37 -1.48
C VAL A 18 -13.18 -11.31 -2.67
N ARG A 19 -12.07 -11.54 -3.39
CA ARG A 19 -11.98 -12.45 -4.53
C ARG A 19 -11.02 -13.59 -4.19
N ASN A 20 -11.40 -14.81 -4.55
CA ASN A 20 -10.56 -15.99 -4.38
C ASN A 20 -9.44 -16.03 -5.43
N VAL A 21 -8.33 -16.67 -5.06
CA VAL A 21 -7.19 -16.97 -5.94
C VAL A 21 -7.03 -18.49 -6.04
N ASN A 22 -6.11 -18.96 -6.88
CA ASN A 22 -5.81 -20.39 -6.97
C ASN A 22 -5.30 -20.93 -5.62
N GLY A 23 -5.80 -22.10 -5.21
CA GLY A 23 -5.45 -22.75 -3.95
C GLY A 23 -3.99 -23.20 -3.85
N ILE A 24 -3.26 -23.28 -4.97
CA ILE A 24 -1.81 -23.59 -4.98
C ILE A 24 -0.99 -22.63 -4.11
N THR A 25 -1.48 -21.39 -3.91
CA THR A 25 -0.87 -20.38 -3.03
C THR A 25 -0.71 -20.86 -1.57
N GLN A 26 -1.53 -21.82 -1.12
CA GLN A 26 -1.44 -22.38 0.23
C GLN A 26 -0.38 -23.48 0.37
N HIS A 27 0.19 -23.97 -0.75
CA HIS A 27 1.19 -25.02 -0.72
C HIS A 27 2.48 -24.53 -0.04
N LYS A 28 3.07 -25.37 0.83
CA LYS A 28 4.19 -25.00 1.72
C LYS A 28 5.39 -24.37 1.01
N GLN A 29 5.70 -24.83 -0.21
CA GLN A 29 6.81 -24.28 -0.99
C GLN A 29 6.49 -22.89 -1.58
N VAL A 30 5.26 -22.73 -2.07
CA VAL A 30 4.77 -21.47 -2.64
C VAL A 30 4.67 -20.42 -1.53
N LEU A 31 4.06 -20.77 -0.41
CA LEU A 31 3.93 -19.89 0.75
C LEU A 31 5.28 -19.34 1.23
N ARG A 32 6.32 -20.19 1.30
CA ARG A 32 7.67 -19.74 1.68
C ARG A 32 8.29 -18.77 0.67
N ASN A 33 8.03 -18.99 -0.62
CA ASN A 33 8.47 -18.07 -1.66
C ASN A 33 7.74 -16.73 -1.55
N ASP A 34 6.42 -16.76 -1.32
CA ASP A 34 5.60 -15.56 -1.20
C ASP A 34 6.01 -14.71 0.02
N ILE A 35 6.34 -15.33 1.15
CA ILE A 35 6.90 -14.63 2.32
C ILE A 35 8.20 -13.89 1.94
N LYS A 36 9.11 -14.57 1.21
CA LYS A 36 10.38 -13.97 0.78
C LYS A 36 10.15 -12.78 -0.16
N LEU A 37 9.21 -12.89 -1.09
CA LEU A 37 8.89 -11.82 -2.03
C LEU A 37 8.17 -10.65 -1.34
N ALA A 38 7.22 -10.93 -0.45
CA ALA A 38 6.52 -9.91 0.33
C ALA A 38 7.49 -9.10 1.18
N ALA A 39 8.43 -9.75 1.87
CA ALA A 39 9.45 -9.05 2.65
C ALA A 39 10.30 -8.10 1.78
N LYS A 40 10.74 -8.55 0.60
CA LYS A 40 11.48 -7.70 -0.35
C LYS A 40 10.68 -6.50 -0.83
N LEU A 41 9.39 -6.70 -1.13
CA LEU A 41 8.50 -5.63 -1.56
C LEU A 41 8.28 -4.61 -0.43
N ILE A 42 8.05 -5.09 0.79
CA ILE A 42 7.87 -4.22 1.96
C ILE A 42 9.11 -3.36 2.16
N HIS A 43 10.31 -3.96 2.21
CA HIS A 43 11.54 -3.18 2.35
C HIS A 43 11.70 -2.13 1.24
N ALA A 44 11.51 -2.52 -0.03
CA ALA A 44 11.67 -1.60 -1.14
C ALA A 44 10.65 -0.44 -1.11
N LEU A 45 9.41 -0.71 -0.70
CA LEU A 45 8.36 0.30 -0.61
C LEU A 45 8.56 1.20 0.61
N ASP A 46 8.92 0.64 1.76
CA ASP A 46 9.20 1.38 2.98
C ASP A 46 10.37 2.35 2.78
N ASP A 47 11.44 1.92 2.10
CA ASP A 47 12.59 2.76 1.75
C ASP A 47 12.20 3.85 0.75
N ARG A 48 11.42 3.50 -0.28
CA ARG A 48 10.96 4.45 -1.31
C ARG A 48 10.10 5.56 -0.73
N GLU A 49 9.16 5.19 0.13
CA GLU A 49 8.23 6.11 0.79
C GLU A 49 8.81 6.73 2.06
N ARG A 50 10.03 6.32 2.46
CA ARG A 50 10.77 6.84 3.62
C ARG A 50 10.00 6.74 4.93
N LEU A 51 9.14 5.74 5.09
CA LEU A 51 8.16 5.64 6.18
C LEU A 51 8.80 5.62 7.57
N TRP A 52 9.96 4.97 7.68
CA TRP A 52 10.66 4.75 8.95
C TRP A 52 11.88 5.64 9.12
N SER A 53 12.05 6.67 8.29
CA SER A 53 13.13 7.65 8.49
C SER A 53 12.96 8.26 9.87
N HIS A 54 13.95 8.12 10.74
CA HIS A 54 14.00 8.91 11.95
C HIS A 54 14.08 10.38 11.53
N LYS A 55 12.93 11.09 11.55
CA LYS A 55 13.01 12.52 11.84
C LYS A 55 13.80 12.59 13.15
N PRO A 56 14.91 13.36 13.23
CA PRO A 56 15.35 13.76 14.56
C PRO A 56 14.10 14.31 15.23
N ARG A 57 13.81 13.81 16.43
CA ARG A 57 12.85 14.45 17.31
C ARG A 57 13.33 15.90 17.36
N GLU A 58 12.72 16.78 16.57
CA GLU A 58 12.81 18.20 16.82
C GLU A 58 12.27 18.30 18.22
N GLU A 59 13.21 18.39 19.15
CA GLU A 59 12.97 18.91 20.47
C GLU A 59 12.13 20.14 20.23
N THR A 60 10.85 20.06 20.59
CA THR A 60 10.04 21.22 20.95
C THR A 60 10.72 21.89 22.15
N LEU A 61 11.90 22.45 21.90
CA LEU A 61 12.51 23.56 22.60
C LEU A 61 11.96 24.81 21.93
N THR A 62 10.67 25.07 22.12
CA THR A 62 10.20 26.44 22.20
C THR A 62 9.99 26.70 23.68
N LEU A 63 11.11 26.96 24.35
CA LEU A 63 11.16 27.84 25.51
C LEU A 63 10.85 29.24 24.98
N GLU A 64 9.70 29.77 25.37
CA GLU A 64 9.36 31.16 25.77
C GLU A 64 7.86 31.39 25.68
#